data_AF-A0A9P3JBI5-F1
#
_entry.id   AF-A0A9P3JBI5-F1
#
_cell.length_a   1.000
_cell.length_b   1.000
_cell.length_c   1.000
_cell.angle_alpha   90.00
_cell.angle_beta   90.00
_cell.angle_gamma   90.00
#
_symmetry.space_group_name_H-M   'P 1'
#
loop_
_entity.id
_entity.type
_entity.pdbx_description
1 polymer ?
#
loop_
_entity_poly.entity_id
_entity_poly.type
_entity_poly.pdbx_seq_one_letter_code
_entity_poly.pdbx_strand_id
1 'polypeptide(L)'
;MAPATASSQVAALQQWAARVLLAELVARDDSVCEMFCGRGEDTALWVHARISSYLGVDLTPSSLEEAAEEWRAHGMPYAAAFHYADPSLTPLSLESVGRSAPFNVVCCSPRVQDWFSSQPMASQFLSNVAALLQPGGIFFGLLPDSSTLWYKQQRAIDAAKAAVGSGGAGATRPVIRSSLYSIVFENPTPFEDSKAVFDLRFAFKSADPSSLPAKSLLVHFPTLIRLAEAAGLRLIDIINLETLYNDTRRCVCWPTSVPPPCTSTPTLAATPLRHQQQQRVQVPPAAWRVT
;
A
#
# COMPACT_ATOMS: atom_id res chain seq x y z
N MET A 1 -23.68 -21.11 -2.28
CA MET A 1 -22.86 -19.93 -1.94
C MET A 1 -23.23 -18.82 -2.91
N ALA A 2 -23.61 -17.64 -2.42
CA ALA A 2 -23.71 -16.47 -3.28
C ALA A 2 -22.30 -16.14 -3.84
N PRO A 3 -22.18 -15.73 -5.12
CA PRO A 3 -20.89 -15.33 -5.66
C PRO A 3 -20.34 -14.14 -4.87
N ALA A 4 -19.03 -14.16 -4.59
CA ALA A 4 -18.33 -13.04 -3.95
C ALA A 4 -18.55 -11.76 -4.76
N THR A 5 -18.91 -10.65 -4.10
CA THR A 5 -19.13 -9.37 -4.76
C THR A 5 -17.82 -8.82 -5.31
N ALA A 6 -17.86 -8.02 -6.38
CA ALA A 6 -16.65 -7.43 -6.96
C ALA A 6 -15.85 -6.58 -5.93
N SER A 7 -16.54 -5.92 -4.99
CA SER A 7 -15.91 -5.22 -3.86
C SER A 7 -15.12 -6.18 -2.94
N SER A 8 -15.73 -7.32 -2.57
CA SER A 8 -15.06 -8.33 -1.75
C SER A 8 -13.88 -8.98 -2.46
N GLN A 9 -13.92 -9.12 -3.79
CA GLN A 9 -12.82 -9.65 -4.59
C GLN A 9 -11.62 -8.69 -4.64
N VAL A 10 -11.86 -7.38 -4.78
CA VAL A 10 -10.78 -6.38 -4.75
C VAL A 10 -10.09 -6.36 -3.38
N ALA A 11 -10.87 -6.35 -2.30
CA ALA A 11 -10.33 -6.38 -0.94
C ALA A 11 -9.53 -7.68 -0.68
N ALA A 12 -10.05 -8.83 -1.11
CA ALA A 12 -9.35 -10.10 -1.01
C ALA A 12 -8.04 -10.11 -1.80
N LEU A 13 -8.01 -9.53 -3.00
CA LEU A 13 -6.80 -9.43 -3.81
C LEU A 13 -5.76 -8.51 -3.18
N GLN A 14 -6.18 -7.37 -2.62
CA GLN A 14 -5.29 -6.46 -1.88
C GLN A 14 -4.69 -7.15 -0.65
N GLN A 15 -5.52 -7.85 0.13
CA GLN A 15 -5.04 -8.58 1.31
C GLN A 15 -4.10 -9.73 0.92
N TRP A 16 -4.40 -10.45 -0.16
CA TRP A 16 -3.52 -11.47 -0.71
C TRP A 16 -2.16 -10.88 -1.11
N ALA A 17 -2.15 -9.75 -1.82
CA ALA A 17 -0.92 -9.10 -2.24
C ALA A 17 -0.11 -8.59 -1.04
N ALA A 18 -0.76 -8.00 -0.04
CA ALA A 18 -0.11 -7.62 1.22
C ALA A 18 0.55 -8.83 1.89
N ARG A 19 -0.12 -9.98 1.99
CA ARG A 19 0.46 -11.21 2.54
C ARG A 19 1.70 -11.69 1.79
N VAL A 20 1.68 -11.62 0.46
CA VAL A 20 2.84 -11.97 -0.37
C VAL A 20 4.01 -11.02 -0.08
N LEU A 21 3.76 -9.70 -0.06
CA LEU A 21 4.79 -8.71 0.25
C LEU A 21 5.36 -8.92 1.65
N LEU A 22 4.52 -9.22 2.64
CA LEU A 22 4.96 -9.55 4.00
C LEU A 22 5.89 -10.75 4.03
N ALA A 23 5.52 -11.83 3.34
CA ALA A 23 6.32 -13.05 3.32
C ALA A 23 7.69 -12.86 2.66
N GLU A 24 7.80 -11.95 1.69
CA GLU A 24 9.04 -11.68 0.96
C GLU A 24 9.91 -10.60 1.64
N LEU A 25 9.31 -9.57 2.22
CA LEU A 25 10.02 -8.35 2.66
C LEU A 25 10.28 -8.30 4.17
N VAL A 26 9.56 -9.07 4.98
CA VAL A 26 9.65 -9.04 6.43
C VAL A 26 10.40 -10.26 6.94
N ALA A 27 11.47 -10.03 7.69
CA ALA A 27 12.23 -11.10 8.33
C ALA A 27 11.71 -11.39 9.74
N ARG A 28 12.05 -12.57 10.25
CA ARG A 28 11.83 -12.91 11.66
C ARG A 28 12.53 -11.87 12.55
N ASP A 29 11.88 -11.50 13.64
CA ASP A 29 12.36 -10.56 14.65
C ASP A 29 12.49 -9.10 14.15
N ASP A 30 12.07 -8.79 12.90
CA ASP A 30 11.97 -7.42 12.42
C ASP A 30 10.99 -6.62 13.30
N SER A 31 11.30 -5.33 13.50
CA SER A 31 10.37 -4.36 14.06
C SER A 31 9.66 -3.61 12.94
N VAL A 32 8.35 -3.44 13.06
CA VAL A 32 7.47 -2.91 12.01
C VAL A 32 6.76 -1.65 12.48
N CYS A 33 6.68 -0.64 11.62
CA CYS A 33 5.77 0.49 11.76
C CYS A 33 4.80 0.53 10.57
N GLU A 34 3.50 0.50 10.86
CA GLU A 34 2.44 0.59 9.87
C GLU A 34 1.78 1.97 9.93
N MET A 35 1.96 2.74 8.87
CA MET A 35 1.34 4.05 8.67
C MET A 35 -0.08 3.90 8.16
N PHE A 36 -1.00 4.63 8.77
CA PHE A 36 -2.44 4.55 8.53
C PHE A 36 -2.97 3.13 8.76
N CYS A 37 -2.67 2.58 9.95
CA CYS A 37 -3.00 1.19 10.29
C CYS A 37 -4.50 0.92 10.45
N GLY A 38 -5.34 1.97 10.51
CA GLY A 38 -6.78 1.86 10.70
C GLY A 38 -7.12 1.03 11.93
N ARG A 39 -8.14 0.17 11.80
CA ARG A 39 -8.68 -0.68 12.87
C ARG A 39 -7.87 -1.95 13.17
N GLY A 40 -6.64 -2.05 12.67
CA GLY A 40 -5.78 -3.21 12.94
C GLY A 40 -6.17 -4.50 12.20
N GLU A 41 -6.86 -4.40 11.06
CA GLU A 41 -7.29 -5.57 10.24
C GLU A 41 -6.12 -6.47 9.82
N ASP A 42 -4.93 -5.89 9.71
CA ASP A 42 -3.71 -6.57 9.29
C ASP A 42 -2.86 -7.09 10.47
N THR A 43 -3.27 -6.85 11.73
CA THR A 43 -2.54 -7.30 12.92
C THR A 43 -2.27 -8.81 12.91
N ALA A 44 -3.24 -9.62 12.49
CA ALA A 44 -3.10 -11.07 12.38
C ALA A 44 -2.09 -11.53 11.32
N LEU A 45 -1.79 -10.68 10.32
CA LEU A 45 -0.82 -11.02 9.28
C LEU A 45 0.61 -11.06 9.83
N TRP A 46 0.91 -10.18 10.78
CA TRP A 46 2.25 -10.04 11.37
C TRP A 46 2.68 -11.25 12.22
N VAL A 47 1.73 -12.03 12.75
CA VAL A 47 2.01 -13.28 13.47
C VAL A 47 2.80 -14.26 12.62
N HIS A 48 2.46 -14.38 11.33
CA HIS A 48 3.11 -15.30 10.41
C HIS A 48 4.57 -14.91 10.14
N ALA A 49 4.85 -13.61 10.12
CA ALA A 49 6.19 -13.06 9.94
C ALA A 49 7.07 -13.17 11.19
N ARG A 50 6.49 -13.45 12.38
CA ARG A 50 7.21 -13.56 13.66
C ARG A 50 8.04 -12.32 13.96
N ILE A 51 7.42 -11.16 13.82
CA ILE A 51 8.03 -9.86 14.15
C ILE A 51 8.30 -9.73 15.65
N SER A 52 9.24 -8.86 16.02
CA SER A 52 9.56 -8.59 17.43
C SER A 52 8.64 -7.53 18.05
N SER A 53 8.31 -6.48 17.27
CA SER A 53 7.43 -5.41 17.73
C SER A 53 6.71 -4.72 16.57
N TYR A 54 5.56 -4.14 16.89
CA TYR A 54 4.67 -3.44 15.97
C TYR A 54 4.31 -2.05 16.50
N LEU A 55 4.34 -1.04 15.64
CA LEU A 55 3.78 0.28 15.89
C LEU A 55 2.74 0.60 14.83
N GLY A 56 1.48 0.73 15.23
CA GLY A 56 0.43 1.30 14.37
C GLY A 56 0.35 2.80 14.54
N VAL A 57 0.39 3.56 13.44
CA VAL A 57 0.16 5.01 13.45
C VAL A 57 -1.11 5.33 12.67
N ASP A 58 -2.01 6.11 13.25
CA ASP A 58 -3.25 6.52 12.58
C ASP A 58 -3.73 7.88 13.08
N LEU A 59 -4.49 8.58 12.22
CA LEU A 59 -5.09 9.88 12.52
C LEU A 59 -6.45 9.79 13.23
N THR A 60 -6.95 8.57 13.47
CA THR A 60 -8.27 8.33 14.08
C THR A 60 -8.13 7.62 15.42
N PRO A 61 -8.39 8.30 16.57
CA PRO A 61 -8.20 7.70 17.89
C PRO A 61 -9.04 6.43 18.10
N SER A 62 -10.30 6.43 17.66
CA SER A 62 -11.18 5.26 17.78
C SER A 62 -10.68 4.06 16.97
N SER A 63 -10.08 4.28 15.80
CA SER A 63 -9.47 3.20 15.03
C SER A 63 -8.25 2.61 15.71
N LEU A 64 -7.45 3.42 16.40
CA LEU A 64 -6.33 2.95 17.22
C LEU A 64 -6.79 2.16 18.44
N GLU A 65 -7.88 2.58 19.09
CA GLU A 65 -8.49 1.85 20.20
C GLU A 65 -8.97 0.47 19.74
N GLU A 66 -9.71 0.41 18.64
CA GLU A 66 -10.18 -0.84 18.02
C GLU A 66 -9.00 -1.75 17.62
N ALA A 67 -7.95 -1.18 17.03
CA ALA A 67 -6.74 -1.94 16.65
C ALA A 67 -6.03 -2.51 17.89
N ALA A 68 -5.99 -1.76 18.99
CA ALA A 68 -5.40 -2.22 20.24
C ALA A 68 -6.25 -3.31 20.92
N GLU A 69 -7.57 -3.20 20.86
CA GLU A 69 -8.50 -4.24 21.31
C GLU A 69 -8.34 -5.51 20.50
N GLU A 70 -8.29 -5.41 19.17
CA GLU A 70 -8.10 -6.55 18.27
C GLU A 70 -6.78 -7.28 18.57
N TRP A 71 -5.68 -6.54 18.74
CA TRP A 71 -4.38 -7.10 19.11
C TRP A 71 -4.42 -7.81 20.48
N ARG A 72 -5.09 -7.23 21.49
CA ARG A 72 -5.23 -7.85 22.82
C ARG A 72 -6.11 -9.10 22.79
N ALA A 73 -7.25 -9.03 22.11
CA ALA A 73 -8.23 -10.10 22.03
C ALA A 73 -7.65 -11.37 21.39
N HIS A 74 -6.77 -11.20 20.39
CA HIS A 74 -6.12 -12.30 19.70
C HIS A 74 -4.85 -12.82 20.39
N GLY A 75 -4.41 -12.20 21.49
CA GLY A 75 -3.24 -12.66 22.25
C GLY A 75 -1.97 -12.71 21.39
N MET A 76 -1.77 -11.71 20.52
CA MET A 76 -0.66 -11.70 19.56
C MET A 76 0.70 -11.82 20.27
N PRO A 77 1.66 -12.59 19.73
CA PRO A 77 2.90 -12.95 20.43
C PRO A 77 3.99 -11.88 20.38
N TYR A 78 3.70 -10.69 19.85
CA TYR A 78 4.65 -9.58 19.67
C TYR A 78 4.18 -8.33 20.41
N ALA A 79 5.10 -7.49 20.87
CA ALA A 79 4.76 -6.23 21.53
C ALA A 79 4.17 -5.23 20.53
N ALA A 80 3.04 -4.59 20.87
CA ALA A 80 2.43 -3.57 20.04
C ALA A 80 2.25 -2.23 20.78
N ALA A 81 2.39 -1.14 20.05
CA ALA A 81 2.00 0.20 20.46
C ALA A 81 1.16 0.86 19.35
N PHE A 82 0.35 1.83 19.74
CA PHE A 82 -0.56 2.55 18.85
C PHE A 82 -0.40 4.05 19.10
N HIS A 83 -0.12 4.81 18.03
CA HIS A 83 0.26 6.21 18.11
C HIS A 83 -0.66 7.07 17.27
N TYR A 84 -1.26 8.07 17.91
CA TYR A 84 -2.13 9.04 17.26
C TYR A 84 -1.31 10.14 16.60
N ALA A 85 -1.33 10.17 15.27
CA ALA A 85 -0.75 11.24 14.47
C ALA A 85 -1.30 11.16 13.04
N ASP A 86 -1.35 12.29 12.33
CA ASP A 86 -1.42 12.28 10.87
C ASP A 86 0.02 12.23 10.32
N PRO A 87 0.48 11.09 9.77
CA PRO A 87 1.84 10.94 9.25
C PRO A 87 2.17 11.87 8.08
N SER A 88 1.17 12.50 7.45
CA SER A 88 1.36 13.43 6.33
C SER A 88 1.39 14.90 6.75
N LEU A 89 1.06 15.21 8.01
CA LEU A 89 1.02 16.58 8.53
C LEU A 89 1.90 16.78 9.77
N THR A 90 2.12 15.72 10.54
CA THR A 90 2.84 15.78 11.83
C THR A 90 4.23 15.16 11.69
N PRO A 91 5.32 15.88 12.00
CA PRO A 91 6.64 15.28 12.06
C PRO A 91 6.73 14.17 13.10
N LEU A 92 7.33 13.04 12.71
CA LEU A 92 7.55 11.87 13.56
C LEU A 92 9.05 11.65 13.76
N SER A 93 9.41 11.24 14.97
CA SER A 93 10.76 10.83 15.35
C SER A 93 10.69 9.60 16.27
N LEU A 94 11.82 8.95 16.49
CA LEU A 94 11.88 7.83 17.44
C LEU A 94 11.41 8.26 18.85
N GLU A 95 11.81 9.45 19.28
CA GLU A 95 11.38 10.03 20.55
C GLU A 95 9.85 10.26 20.59
N SER A 96 9.27 10.85 19.54
CA SER A 96 7.84 11.15 19.52
C SER A 96 6.97 9.89 19.58
N VAL A 97 7.46 8.77 19.05
CA VAL A 97 6.79 7.47 19.10
C VAL A 97 7.25 6.58 20.27
N GLY A 98 8.03 7.14 21.21
CA GLY A 98 8.43 6.46 22.44
C GLY A 98 9.41 5.30 22.24
N ARG A 99 10.29 5.39 21.24
CA ARG A 99 11.26 4.34 20.89
C ARG A 99 12.70 4.83 20.94
N SER A 100 13.60 3.93 21.31
CA SER A 100 15.05 4.16 21.29
C SER A 100 15.73 3.67 20.01
N ALA A 101 15.09 2.76 19.28
CA ALA A 101 15.64 2.13 18.08
C ALA A 101 14.70 2.29 16.87
N PRO A 102 15.26 2.54 15.67
CA PRO A 102 14.51 2.61 14.43
C PRO A 102 13.92 1.26 14.02
N PHE A 103 13.00 1.31 13.06
CA PHE A 103 12.30 0.16 12.53
C PHE A 103 13.07 -0.52 11.40
N ASN A 104 12.90 -1.84 11.31
CA ASN A 104 13.40 -2.63 10.18
C ASN A 104 12.54 -2.43 8.93
N VAL A 105 11.24 -2.24 9.16
CA VAL A 105 10.22 -2.14 8.13
C VAL A 105 9.26 -1.02 8.48
N VAL A 106 8.98 -0.16 7.50
CA VAL A 106 7.84 0.76 7.53
C VAL A 106 6.93 0.35 6.37
N CYS A 107 5.63 0.31 6.58
CA CYS A 107 4.68 0.07 5.50
C CYS A 107 3.50 1.04 5.59
N CYS A 108 2.77 1.15 4.49
CA CYS A 108 1.55 1.94 4.42
C CYS A 108 0.40 1.06 3.94
N SER A 109 -0.75 1.18 4.60
CA SER A 109 -1.94 0.41 4.23
C SER A 109 -2.34 0.70 2.76
N PRO A 110 -2.77 -0.32 1.99
CA PRO A 110 -3.21 -0.19 0.59
C PRO A 110 -4.36 0.79 0.34
N ARG A 111 -4.98 1.30 1.42
CA ARG A 111 -6.24 2.04 1.40
C ARG A 111 -6.08 3.54 1.66
N VAL A 112 -4.87 4.02 1.96
CA VAL A 112 -4.66 5.45 2.29
C VAL A 112 -3.60 6.07 1.40
N GLN A 113 -4.06 6.94 0.50
CA GLN A 113 -3.22 7.71 -0.43
C GLN A 113 -3.39 9.22 -0.23
N ASP A 114 -4.09 9.62 0.84
CA ASP A 114 -4.44 11.02 1.11
C ASP A 114 -3.22 11.90 1.42
N TRP A 115 -2.12 11.25 1.82
CA TRP A 115 -0.80 11.86 1.95
C TRP A 115 -0.25 12.42 0.63
N PHE A 116 -0.82 12.05 -0.53
CA PHE A 116 -0.42 12.58 -1.85
C PHE A 116 -1.32 13.71 -2.38
N SER A 117 -2.13 14.32 -1.51
CA SER A 117 -2.97 15.48 -1.88
C SER A 117 -2.15 16.75 -2.18
N SER A 118 -0.96 16.92 -1.60
CA SER A 118 -0.07 18.05 -1.89
C SER A 118 1.40 17.66 -1.76
N GLN A 119 2.30 18.44 -2.38
CA GLN A 119 3.74 18.21 -2.27
C GLN A 119 4.25 18.27 -0.81
N PRO A 120 3.86 19.26 0.02
CA PRO A 120 4.28 19.30 1.43
C PRO A 120 3.85 18.06 2.20
N MET A 121 2.62 17.58 2.01
CA MET A 121 2.12 16.38 2.69
C MET A 121 2.87 15.11 2.27
N ALA A 122 3.12 14.94 0.97
CA ALA A 122 3.87 13.80 0.46
C ALA A 122 5.33 13.82 0.95
N SER A 123 5.94 15.01 0.99
CA SER A 123 7.30 15.19 1.49
C SER A 123 7.39 14.92 2.99
N GLN A 124 6.41 15.39 3.78
CA GLN A 124 6.34 15.14 5.22
C GLN A 124 6.18 13.65 5.51
N PHE A 125 5.27 12.98 4.80
CA PHE A 125 5.05 11.54 4.91
C PHE A 125 6.34 10.76 4.64
N LEU A 126 7.02 11.03 3.52
CA LEU A 126 8.26 10.32 3.16
C LEU A 126 9.42 10.66 4.11
N SER A 127 9.48 11.89 4.61
CA SER A 127 10.45 12.27 5.66
C SER A 127 10.22 11.49 6.95
N ASN A 128 8.97 11.27 7.35
CA ASN A 128 8.63 10.47 8.53
C ASN A 128 8.99 8.99 8.33
N VAL A 129 8.71 8.43 7.15
CA VAL A 129 9.14 7.07 6.78
C VAL A 129 10.66 6.93 6.91
N ALA A 130 11.42 7.88 6.34
CA ALA A 130 12.88 7.85 6.41
C ALA A 130 13.41 8.02 7.85
N ALA A 131 12.82 8.91 8.65
CA ALA A 131 13.25 9.18 10.02
C ALA A 131 13.02 8.00 10.98
N LEU A 132 12.02 7.15 10.68
CA LEU A 132 11.70 5.98 11.49
C LEU A 132 12.41 4.70 11.01
N LEU A 133 12.95 4.67 9.79
CA LEU A 133 13.66 3.52 9.25
C LEU A 133 15.12 3.48 9.69
N GLN A 134 15.61 2.27 9.97
CA GLN A 134 17.04 2.05 10.10
C GLN A 134 17.72 2.12 8.73
N PRO A 135 19.03 2.41 8.66
CA PRO A 135 19.80 2.24 7.43
C PRO A 135 19.63 0.82 6.85
N GLY A 136 19.22 0.71 5.58
CA GLY A 136 18.93 -0.58 4.93
C GLY A 136 17.55 -1.18 5.27
N GLY A 137 16.74 -0.49 6.07
CA GLY A 137 15.33 -0.78 6.28
C GLY A 137 14.52 -0.67 4.99
N ILE A 138 13.33 -1.27 4.97
CA ILE A 138 12.46 -1.32 3.78
C ILE A 138 11.18 -0.54 4.04
N PHE A 139 10.83 0.30 3.07
CA PHE A 139 9.49 0.88 2.95
C PHE A 139 8.73 0.18 1.83
N PHE A 140 7.50 -0.29 2.07
CA PHE A 140 6.64 -0.82 1.02
C PHE A 140 5.16 -0.44 1.20
N GLY A 141 4.41 -0.50 0.11
CA GLY A 141 2.97 -0.25 0.09
C GLY A 141 2.36 -0.71 -1.23
N LEU A 142 1.03 -0.65 -1.33
CA LEU A 142 0.31 -0.93 -2.57
C LEU A 142 -0.45 0.32 -3.02
N LEU A 143 -0.33 0.63 -4.31
CA LEU A 143 -0.96 1.79 -4.93
C LEU A 143 -1.67 1.37 -6.23
N PRO A 144 -2.78 2.02 -6.61
CA PRO A 144 -3.31 1.96 -7.96
C PRO A 144 -2.24 2.35 -8.98
N ASP A 145 -2.17 1.58 -10.07
CA ASP A 145 -1.25 1.84 -11.17
C ASP A 145 -1.66 3.12 -11.92
N SER A 146 -0.87 4.18 -11.75
CA SER A 146 -1.15 5.49 -12.36
C SER A 146 -1.05 5.48 -13.87
N SER A 147 -0.15 4.66 -14.44
CA SER A 147 0.04 4.53 -15.89
C SER A 147 -1.17 3.88 -16.53
N THR A 148 -1.69 2.82 -15.90
CA THR A 148 -2.92 2.14 -16.33
C THR A 148 -4.13 3.07 -16.22
N LEU A 149 -4.27 3.83 -15.13
CA LEU A 149 -5.36 4.77 -14.95
C LEU A 149 -5.30 5.95 -15.93
N TRP A 150 -4.11 6.50 -16.16
CA TRP A 150 -3.86 7.53 -17.17
C TRP A 150 -4.31 7.06 -18.56
N TYR A 151 -3.85 5.89 -19.01
CA TYR A 151 -4.16 5.37 -20.34
C TYR A 151 -5.67 5.15 -20.52
N LYS A 152 -6.32 4.54 -19.54
CA LYS A 152 -7.77 4.28 -19.58
C LYS A 152 -8.59 5.58 -19.56
N GLN A 153 -8.16 6.58 -18.77
CA GLN A 153 -8.84 7.87 -18.72
C GLN A 153 -8.69 8.65 -20.03
N GLN A 154 -7.51 8.66 -20.64
CA GLN A 154 -7.29 9.33 -21.92
C GLN A 154 -8.21 8.77 -23.00
N ARG A 155 -8.33 7.44 -23.09
CA ARG A 155 -9.29 6.79 -23.99
C ARG A 155 -10.74 7.17 -23.71
N ALA A 156 -11.11 7.31 -22.44
CA ALA A 156 -12.45 7.74 -22.06
C ALA A 156 -12.74 9.19 -22.45
N ILE A 157 -11.73 10.08 -22.35
CA ILE A 157 -11.80 11.47 -22.80
C ILE A 157 -11.99 11.54 -24.31
N ASP A 158 -11.21 10.77 -25.07
CA ASP A 158 -11.28 10.78 -26.54
C ASP A 158 -12.63 10.24 -27.03
N ALA A 159 -13.14 9.18 -26.40
CA ALA A 159 -14.48 8.64 -26.70
C ALA A 159 -15.59 9.65 -26.39
N ALA A 160 -15.50 10.37 -25.26
CA ALA A 160 -16.45 11.41 -24.90
C ALA A 160 -16.44 12.57 -25.91
N LYS A 161 -15.26 13.01 -26.37
CA LYS A 161 -15.11 14.05 -27.41
C LYS A 161 -15.72 13.61 -28.74
N ALA A 162 -15.48 12.37 -29.16
CA ALA A 162 -16.03 11.82 -30.40
C ALA A 162 -17.57 11.79 -30.40
N ALA A 163 -18.19 11.45 -29.26
CA ALA A 163 -19.65 11.40 -29.12
C ALA A 163 -20.33 12.79 -29.21
N VAL A 164 -19.63 13.86 -28.79
CA VAL A 164 -20.10 15.25 -28.94
C VAL A 164 -20.04 15.70 -30.40
N GLY A 165 -18.96 15.33 -31.12
CA GLY A 165 -18.80 15.66 -32.54
C GLY A 165 -19.85 15.02 -33.47
N SER A 166 -20.48 13.92 -33.05
CA SER A 166 -21.51 13.19 -33.82
C SER A 166 -22.95 13.66 -33.59
N GLY A 167 -23.17 14.86 -33.02
CA GLY A 167 -24.52 15.41 -32.81
C GLY A 167 -25.29 14.78 -31.64
N GLY A 168 -24.60 14.08 -30.73
CA GLY A 168 -25.18 13.54 -29.51
C GLY A 168 -25.49 14.63 -28.47
N ALA A 169 -26.58 14.47 -27.74
CA ALA A 169 -27.00 15.41 -26.69
C ALA A 169 -25.97 15.46 -25.53
N GLY A 170 -25.29 16.60 -25.38
CA GLY A 170 -24.46 16.97 -24.22
C GLY A 170 -23.09 16.28 -24.12
N ALA A 171 -22.10 17.00 -23.59
CA ALA A 171 -20.79 16.42 -23.27
C ALA A 171 -20.95 15.35 -22.17
N THR A 172 -20.77 14.08 -22.54
CA THR A 172 -20.80 12.99 -21.57
C THR A 172 -19.50 12.98 -20.77
N ARG A 173 -19.61 12.89 -19.44
CA ARG A 173 -18.43 12.82 -18.57
C ARG A 173 -17.60 11.58 -18.92
N PRO A 174 -16.27 11.69 -19.08
CA PRO A 174 -15.38 10.54 -19.25
C PRO A 174 -15.49 9.60 -18.05
N VAL A 175 -15.66 8.31 -18.33
CA VAL A 175 -15.73 7.26 -17.30
C VAL A 175 -14.97 6.04 -17.81
N ILE A 176 -14.07 5.52 -16.97
CA ILE A 176 -13.43 4.23 -17.20
C ILE A 176 -14.43 3.16 -16.76
N ARG A 177 -14.88 2.30 -17.68
CA ARG A 177 -15.88 1.26 -17.41
C ARG A 177 -15.33 -0.14 -17.67
N SER A 178 -15.69 -1.08 -16.81
CA SER A 178 -15.65 -2.52 -17.07
C SER A 178 -16.98 -3.17 -16.65
N SER A 179 -17.10 -4.48 -16.83
CA SER A 179 -18.24 -5.25 -16.30
C SER A 179 -18.26 -5.33 -14.77
N LEU A 180 -17.13 -5.08 -14.09
CA LEU A 180 -16.97 -5.27 -12.65
C LEU A 180 -16.88 -3.97 -11.86
N TYR A 181 -16.59 -2.85 -12.51
CA TYR A 181 -16.42 -1.56 -11.84
C TYR A 181 -16.51 -0.38 -12.82
N SER A 182 -16.65 0.82 -12.26
CA SER A 182 -16.41 2.10 -12.93
C SER A 182 -15.47 2.98 -12.12
N ILE A 183 -14.68 3.81 -12.82
CA ILE A 183 -13.84 4.84 -12.23
C ILE A 183 -14.18 6.18 -12.87
N VAL A 184 -14.39 7.18 -12.02
CA VAL A 184 -14.71 8.55 -12.42
C VAL A 184 -13.76 9.51 -11.73
N PHE A 185 -12.93 10.22 -12.49
CA PHE A 185 -12.11 11.31 -11.96
C PHE A 185 -12.97 12.52 -11.61
N GLU A 186 -12.68 13.19 -10.49
CA GLU A 186 -13.40 14.40 -10.06
C GLU A 186 -13.25 15.52 -11.11
N ASN A 187 -12.03 15.75 -11.59
CA ASN A 187 -11.75 16.54 -12.79
C ASN A 187 -11.92 15.67 -14.06
N PRO A 188 -12.76 16.05 -15.05
CA PRO A 188 -12.92 15.32 -16.31
C PRO A 188 -11.67 15.25 -17.20
N THR A 189 -10.77 16.23 -17.10
CA THR A 189 -9.49 16.30 -17.83
C THR A 189 -8.31 16.38 -16.85
N PRO A 190 -8.11 15.36 -15.98
CA PRO A 190 -7.19 15.43 -14.85
C PRO A 190 -5.71 15.53 -15.26
N PHE A 191 -5.38 15.26 -16.52
CA PHE A 191 -4.01 15.21 -17.04
C PHE A 191 -3.71 16.29 -18.08
N GLU A 192 -4.61 17.28 -18.25
CA GLU A 192 -4.43 18.36 -19.21
C GLU A 192 -3.29 19.30 -18.79
N ASP A 193 -3.20 19.62 -17.51
CA ASP A 193 -2.04 20.29 -16.93
C ASP A 193 -1.01 19.27 -16.45
N SER A 194 0.05 19.06 -17.24
CA SER A 194 1.18 18.19 -16.88
C SER A 194 1.88 18.55 -15.55
N LYS A 195 1.67 19.77 -15.02
CA LYS A 195 2.22 20.19 -13.72
C LYS A 195 1.32 19.80 -12.55
N ALA A 196 0.04 19.52 -12.79
CA ALA A 196 -0.92 19.11 -11.77
C ALA A 196 -0.80 17.61 -11.45
N VAL A 197 0.26 17.26 -10.70
CA VAL A 197 0.58 15.86 -10.34
C VAL A 197 0.09 15.44 -8.95
N PHE A 198 -0.45 16.37 -8.17
CA PHE A 198 -1.04 16.13 -6.85
C PHE A 198 -2.56 16.37 -6.89
N ASP A 199 -3.26 15.90 -5.85
CA ASP A 199 -4.72 16.06 -5.69
C ASP A 199 -5.57 15.47 -6.84
N LEU A 200 -5.05 14.48 -7.54
CA LEU A 200 -5.73 13.81 -8.66
C LEU A 200 -6.77 12.80 -8.14
N ARG A 201 -7.94 13.31 -7.74
CA ARG A 201 -9.02 12.53 -7.11
C ARG A 201 -9.85 11.75 -8.11
N PHE A 202 -10.15 10.50 -7.76
CA PHE A 202 -11.11 9.66 -8.47
C PHE A 202 -11.98 8.86 -7.51
N ALA A 203 -13.18 8.52 -7.98
CA ALA A 203 -14.09 7.62 -7.31
C ALA A 203 -14.09 6.26 -8.03
N PHE A 204 -13.78 5.20 -7.30
CA PHE A 204 -13.95 3.82 -7.72
C PHE A 204 -15.31 3.31 -7.24
N LYS A 205 -16.12 2.77 -8.15
CA LYS A 205 -17.40 2.14 -7.82
C LYS A 205 -17.40 0.70 -8.34
N SER A 206 -17.63 -0.26 -7.46
CA SER A 206 -17.82 -1.66 -7.86
C SER A 206 -19.18 -1.85 -8.56
N ALA A 207 -19.29 -2.86 -9.42
CA ALA A 207 -20.55 -3.21 -10.08
C ALA A 207 -21.62 -3.72 -9.10
N ASP A 208 -21.22 -4.08 -7.88
CA ASP A 208 -22.15 -4.39 -6.78
C ASP A 208 -23.07 -3.19 -6.48
N PRO A 209 -24.40 -3.33 -6.64
CA PRO A 209 -25.35 -2.26 -6.39
C PRO A 209 -25.32 -1.70 -4.97
N SER A 210 -24.93 -2.52 -3.99
CA SER A 210 -24.81 -2.13 -2.58
C SER A 210 -23.52 -1.37 -2.27
N SER A 211 -22.53 -1.41 -3.18
CA SER A 211 -21.24 -0.77 -2.95
C SER A 211 -21.30 0.75 -3.15
N LEU A 212 -20.83 1.47 -2.14
CA LEU A 212 -20.64 2.92 -2.22
C LEU A 212 -19.35 3.24 -2.99
N PRO A 213 -19.32 4.35 -3.75
CA PRO A 213 -18.09 4.79 -4.39
C PRO A 213 -17.01 5.11 -3.36
N ALA A 214 -15.86 4.45 -3.47
CA ALA A 214 -14.68 4.74 -2.67
C ALA A 214 -13.86 5.85 -3.35
N LYS A 215 -13.60 6.94 -2.64
CA LYS A 215 -12.73 8.01 -3.11
C LYS A 215 -11.28 7.64 -2.88
N SER A 216 -10.42 8.00 -3.83
CA SER A 216 -8.99 7.79 -3.73
C SER A 216 -8.23 8.86 -4.51
N LEU A 217 -6.94 8.97 -4.23
CA LEU A 217 -6.03 9.87 -4.89
C LEU A 217 -5.09 9.08 -5.80
N LEU A 218 -4.82 9.60 -6.99
CA LEU A 218 -3.85 9.01 -7.89
C LEU A 218 -2.44 9.48 -7.50
N VAL A 219 -1.56 8.54 -7.21
CA VAL A 219 -0.15 8.83 -6.93
C VAL A 219 0.63 8.84 -8.24
N HIS A 220 1.21 9.98 -8.60
CA HIS A 220 2.09 10.09 -9.76
C HIS A 220 3.46 9.48 -9.44
N PHE A 221 3.71 8.25 -9.91
CA PHE A 221 4.91 7.47 -9.57
C PHE A 221 6.24 8.19 -9.80
N PRO A 222 6.49 8.88 -10.92
CA PRO A 222 7.74 9.62 -11.10
C PRO A 222 7.96 10.71 -10.02
N THR A 223 6.88 11.37 -9.59
CA THR A 223 6.95 12.36 -8.50
C THR A 223 7.20 11.67 -7.16
N LEU A 224 6.54 10.53 -6.88
CA LEU A 224 6.78 9.74 -5.68
C LEU A 224 8.26 9.33 -5.56
N ILE A 225 8.84 8.77 -6.63
CA ILE A 225 10.25 8.33 -6.65
C ILE A 225 11.17 9.51 -6.33
N ARG A 226 11.00 10.65 -7.01
CA ARG A 226 11.81 11.85 -6.77
C ARG A 226 11.70 12.37 -5.34
N LEU A 227 10.50 12.38 -4.76
CA LEU A 227 10.32 12.81 -3.37
C LEU A 227 10.91 11.81 -2.38
N ALA A 228 10.84 10.52 -2.66
CA ALA A 228 11.44 9.48 -1.84
C ALA A 228 12.96 9.60 -1.85
N GLU A 229 13.57 9.83 -3.01
CA GLU A 229 15.00 10.11 -3.16
C GLU A 229 15.43 11.35 -2.37
N ALA A 230 14.65 12.43 -2.44
CA ALA A 230 14.91 13.64 -1.66
C ALA A 230 14.83 13.40 -0.13
N ALA A 231 14.04 12.43 0.32
CA ALA A 231 13.96 11.99 1.71
C ALA A 231 15.05 10.98 2.11
N GLY A 232 15.93 10.58 1.19
CA GLY A 232 17.00 9.60 1.43
C GLY A 232 16.57 8.14 1.25
N LEU A 233 15.42 7.88 0.63
CA LEU A 233 14.96 6.55 0.26
C LEU A 233 15.38 6.24 -1.19
N ARG A 234 15.67 4.97 -1.49
CA ARG A 234 15.99 4.54 -2.86
C ARG A 234 14.93 3.56 -3.33
N LEU A 235 14.44 3.74 -4.56
CA LEU A 235 13.53 2.77 -5.15
C LEU A 235 14.25 1.43 -5.36
N ILE A 236 13.62 0.35 -4.89
CA ILE A 236 14.14 -1.01 -5.01
C ILE A 236 13.40 -1.76 -6.12
N ASP A 237 12.07 -1.74 -6.09
CA ASP A 237 11.24 -2.44 -7.06
C ASP A 237 9.84 -1.81 -7.16
N ILE A 238 9.19 -1.97 -8.32
CA ILE A 238 7.78 -1.68 -8.56
C ILE A 238 7.24 -2.82 -9.42
N ILE A 239 6.37 -3.63 -8.84
CA ILE A 239 5.75 -4.75 -9.54
C ILE A 239 4.26 -4.50 -9.76
N ASN A 240 3.81 -4.70 -11.00
CA ASN A 240 2.38 -4.68 -11.28
C ASN A 240 1.70 -5.89 -10.60
N LEU A 241 0.52 -5.68 -10.02
CA LEU A 241 -0.21 -6.71 -9.29
C LEU A 241 -0.53 -7.96 -10.14
N GLU A 242 -0.77 -7.79 -11.44
CA GLU A 242 -0.96 -8.91 -12.37
C GLU A 242 0.31 -9.75 -12.50
N THR A 243 1.47 -9.09 -12.64
CA THR A 243 2.77 -9.76 -12.67
C THR A 243 3.03 -10.49 -11.34
N LEU A 244 2.84 -9.79 -10.22
CA LEU A 244 2.98 -10.38 -8.88
C LEU A 244 2.11 -11.63 -8.72
N TYR A 245 0.84 -11.57 -9.14
CA TYR A 245 -0.09 -12.70 -9.11
C TYR A 245 0.38 -13.86 -9.99
N ASN A 246 0.82 -13.58 -11.21
CA ASN A 246 1.25 -14.61 -12.14
C ASN A 246 2.52 -15.34 -11.68
N ASP A 247 3.45 -14.62 -11.06
CA ASP A 247 4.73 -15.17 -10.61
C ASP A 247 4.57 -15.99 -9.31
N THR A 248 3.68 -15.55 -8.42
CA THR A 248 3.53 -16.17 -7.10
C THR A 248 2.48 -17.29 -7.06
N ARG A 249 1.44 -17.25 -7.92
CA ARG A 249 0.44 -18.34 -8.01
C ARG A 249 1.03 -19.68 -8.44
N ARG A 250 2.21 -19.66 -9.07
CA ARG A 250 2.94 -20.85 -9.51
C ARG A 250 3.90 -21.38 -8.44
N CYS A 251 4.25 -20.56 -7.46
CA CYS A 251 5.32 -20.84 -6.50
C CYS A 251 4.82 -21.17 -5.09
N VAL A 252 3.55 -20.91 -4.75
CA VAL A 252 3.08 -21.08 -3.36
C VAL A 252 1.81 -21.92 -3.24
N CYS A 253 1.96 -23.11 -2.65
CA CYS A 253 0.86 -23.90 -2.11
C CYS A 253 0.44 -23.28 -0.77
N TRP A 254 -0.41 -22.26 -0.77
CA TRP A 254 -0.99 -21.75 0.47
C TRP A 254 -2.04 -22.76 0.97
N PRO A 255 -1.99 -23.20 2.24
CA PRO A 255 -3.06 -24.02 2.80
C PRO A 255 -4.38 -23.23 2.73
N THR A 256 -5.36 -23.74 1.99
CA THR A 256 -6.70 -23.15 1.84
C THR A 256 -7.59 -23.32 3.07
N SER A 257 -7.03 -23.71 4.21
CA SER A 257 -7.76 -23.92 5.47
C SER A 257 -6.90 -23.51 6.65
N VAL A 258 -7.52 -22.85 7.63
CA VAL A 258 -6.97 -22.56 8.95
C VAL A 258 -6.20 -23.78 9.46
N PRO A 259 -4.91 -23.67 9.82
CA PRO A 259 -4.16 -24.82 10.29
C PRO A 259 -4.65 -25.24 11.68
N PRO A 260 -4.78 -26.54 11.97
CA PRO A 260 -4.92 -27.01 13.33
C PRO A 260 -3.64 -26.68 14.13
N PRO A 261 -3.71 -26.61 15.46
CA PRO A 261 -2.58 -26.22 16.29
C PRO A 261 -1.36 -27.13 16.03
N CYS A 262 -0.24 -26.47 15.76
CA CYS A 262 1.11 -26.97 15.47
C CYS A 262 1.44 -28.43 15.81
N THR A 263 2.02 -29.14 14.85
CA THR A 263 3.22 -30.01 15.05
C THR A 263 3.79 -30.45 13.69
N SER A 264 4.41 -29.53 12.93
CA SER A 264 5.54 -29.78 12.01
C SER A 264 5.67 -28.65 10.99
N THR A 265 6.90 -28.23 10.74
CA THR A 265 7.29 -27.13 9.86
C THR A 265 7.36 -27.61 8.41
N PRO A 266 6.57 -27.09 7.46
CA PRO A 266 6.85 -27.29 6.05
C PRO A 266 7.92 -26.30 5.59
N THR A 267 8.97 -26.82 4.95
CA THR A 267 10.03 -26.02 4.35
C THR A 267 9.52 -25.43 3.03
N LEU A 268 9.27 -24.11 3.00
CA LEU A 268 8.97 -23.35 1.79
C LEU A 268 10.26 -23.15 0.97
N ALA A 269 10.27 -23.65 -0.26
CA ALA A 269 11.21 -23.22 -1.29
C ALA A 269 10.70 -21.90 -1.89
N ALA A 270 11.42 -20.81 -1.66
CA ALA A 270 11.08 -19.47 -2.14
C ALA A 270 12.25 -18.89 -2.95
N THR A 271 12.04 -18.49 -4.22
CA THR A 271 12.82 -17.47 -4.95
C THR A 271 12.02 -17.04 -6.19
N PRO A 272 11.81 -15.72 -6.43
CA PRO A 272 12.79 -14.92 -7.16
C PRO A 272 13.46 -13.77 -6.37
N LEU A 273 12.90 -13.32 -5.23
CA LEU A 273 13.34 -12.08 -4.56
C LEU A 273 14.28 -12.27 -3.34
N ARG A 274 14.53 -13.51 -2.91
CA ARG A 274 15.48 -13.84 -1.81
C ARG A 274 16.91 -13.33 -2.01
N HIS A 275 17.30 -12.97 -3.23
CA HIS A 275 18.61 -12.37 -3.51
C HIS A 275 18.82 -11.03 -2.77
N GLN A 276 17.76 -10.27 -2.49
CA GLN A 276 17.90 -9.00 -1.74
C GLN A 276 18.04 -9.21 -0.23
N GLN A 277 17.45 -10.27 0.32
CA GLN A 277 17.60 -10.61 1.75
C GLN A 277 19.04 -11.02 2.09
N GLN A 278 19.73 -11.70 1.17
CA GLN A 278 21.16 -12.00 1.33
C GLN A 278 22.06 -10.76 1.24
N GLN A 279 21.64 -9.73 0.50
CA GLN A 279 22.37 -8.46 0.42
C GLN A 279 22.24 -7.62 1.70
N ARG A 280 21.13 -7.72 2.46
CA ARG A 280 20.96 -7.06 3.77
C ARG A 280 22.04 -7.44 4.79
N VAL A 281 22.61 -8.64 4.70
CA VAL A 281 23.61 -9.16 5.64
C VAL A 281 25.04 -8.70 5.31
N GLN A 282 25.29 -8.17 4.11
CA GLN A 282 26.65 -7.95 3.60
C GLN A 282 27.10 -6.50 3.42
N VAL A 283 26.31 -5.48 3.79
CA VAL A 283 26.71 -4.08 3.59
C VAL A 283 27.51 -3.55 4.80
N PRO A 284 28.82 -3.25 4.67
CA PRO A 284 29.59 -2.59 5.72
C PRO A 284 29.26 -1.09 5.79
N PRO A 285 29.60 -0.37 6.88
CA PRO A 285 29.15 1.01 7.14
C PRO A 285 29.69 2.09 6.18
N ALA A 286 30.48 1.75 5.17
CA ALA A 286 31.02 2.73 4.22
C ALA A 286 31.49 2.03 2.93
N ALA A 287 30.61 1.89 1.94
CA ALA A 287 31.05 1.63 0.57
C ALA A 287 29.96 2.03 -0.43
N TRP A 288 30.26 3.06 -1.21
CA TRP A 288 29.53 3.48 -2.39
C TRP A 288 29.72 2.43 -3.50
N ARG A 289 28.64 1.94 -4.11
CA ARG A 289 28.70 1.51 -5.52
C ARG A 289 27.34 1.51 -6.19
N VAL A 290 27.30 2.24 -7.29
CA VAL A 290 26.21 2.39 -8.26
C VAL A 290 26.22 1.19 -9.21
N THR A 291 25.05 0.59 -9.39
CA THR A 291 24.49 0.12 -10.68
C THR A 291 22.98 0.20 -10.58
#